data_AF-A0A151BAJ9-F1
#
_entry.id   AF-A0A151BAJ9-F1
#
_cell.length_a   1.000
_cell.length_b   1.000
_cell.length_c   1.000
_cell.angle_alpha   90.00
_cell.angle_beta   90.00
_cell.angle_gamma   90.00
#
_symmetry.space_group_name_H-M   'P 1'
#
loop_
_entity.id
_entity.type
_entity.pdbx_description
1 polymer ?
#
loop_
_entity_poly.entity_id
_entity_poly.type
_entity_poly.pdbx_seq_one_letter_code
_entity_poly.pdbx_strand_id
1 'polypeptide(L)'
;GVGDLEAVFHASMLSNDLGVDAISCGTTIAFLMELYEEGIITKEETGGIDLRFGNAEAMIETMKRIASRQGKLGEWGALGVRKAAKAIGRGAEKYVTDVKGMETIITDPRAATGFGFAYAVASRGSDHLRAHPVFEMLPYFKAVAAELFGAPEACMLGEFKGKVRMIYWHENMAAVTDSMGTCRFMHASFYAEYPIPELMAKFSKSKKEPHSIKYHEWLSAATGIPFTYESMLQAGERIIALERALNNRFGIRRKDDYLPERFYNEPLGSGKFKGKVFPRKTFESMLDEYYELRGWDLKTGLLTEEKLLELGMKDVAEDLKRRGLLATKTSKKE
;
A
#
# COMPACT_ATOMS: atom_id res chain seq x y z
N GLY A 1 -18.32 -5.47 -9.89
CA GLY A 1 -19.68 -5.01 -10.25
C GLY A 1 -20.81 -5.90 -9.75
N VAL A 2 -20.56 -6.88 -8.86
CA VAL A 2 -21.63 -7.72 -8.29
C VAL A 2 -22.22 -6.99 -7.08
N GLY A 3 -23.52 -6.66 -7.14
CA GLY A 3 -24.25 -5.96 -6.08
C GLY A 3 -25.10 -6.88 -5.19
N ASP A 4 -25.14 -8.18 -5.49
CA ASP A 4 -25.83 -9.18 -4.68
C ASP A 4 -25.04 -9.44 -3.40
N LEU A 5 -25.57 -8.97 -2.27
CA LEU A 5 -24.91 -9.10 -0.97
C LEU A 5 -24.81 -10.55 -0.49
N GLU A 6 -25.79 -11.40 -0.79
CA GLU A 6 -25.76 -12.80 -0.38
C GLU A 6 -24.62 -13.53 -1.09
N ALA A 7 -24.48 -13.29 -2.40
CA ALA A 7 -23.37 -13.80 -3.18
C ALA A 7 -22.01 -13.26 -2.69
N VAL A 8 -21.92 -11.99 -2.33
CA VAL A 8 -20.67 -11.40 -1.80
C VAL A 8 -20.28 -11.98 -0.45
N PHE A 9 -21.23 -12.18 0.48
CA PHE A 9 -20.95 -12.83 1.75
C PHE A 9 -20.55 -14.31 1.55
N HIS A 10 -21.24 -15.00 0.64
CA HIS A 10 -20.87 -16.37 0.28
C HIS A 10 -19.45 -16.43 -0.31
N ALA A 11 -19.09 -15.50 -1.20
CA ALA A 11 -17.74 -15.40 -1.76
C ALA A 11 -16.68 -15.19 -0.67
N SER A 12 -16.96 -14.32 0.31
CA SER A 12 -16.05 -14.07 1.45
C SER A 12 -15.84 -15.32 2.32
N MET A 13 -16.90 -16.08 2.60
CA MET A 13 -16.77 -17.38 3.29
C MET A 13 -15.97 -18.36 2.43
N LEU A 14 -16.30 -18.46 1.14
CA LEU A 14 -15.66 -19.35 0.21
C LEU A 14 -14.16 -19.06 0.03
N SER A 15 -13.73 -17.79 0.11
CA SER A 15 -12.29 -17.48 0.08
C SER A 15 -11.53 -18.08 1.26
N ASN A 16 -12.17 -18.15 2.44
CA ASN A 16 -11.57 -18.80 3.61
C ASN A 16 -11.53 -20.32 3.42
N ASP A 17 -12.62 -20.93 2.96
CA ASP A 17 -12.72 -22.37 2.74
C ASP A 17 -11.72 -22.87 1.68
N LEU A 18 -11.52 -22.08 0.62
CA LEU A 18 -10.58 -22.37 -0.46
C LEU A 18 -9.13 -21.97 -0.15
N GLY A 19 -8.90 -21.19 0.92
CA GLY A 19 -7.57 -20.68 1.27
C GLY A 19 -6.98 -19.72 0.25
N VAL A 20 -7.81 -18.86 -0.36
CA VAL A 20 -7.38 -17.85 -1.34
C VAL A 20 -7.49 -16.44 -0.77
N ASP A 21 -6.55 -15.54 -1.13
CA ASP A 21 -6.66 -14.14 -0.76
C ASP A 21 -7.86 -13.49 -1.46
N ALA A 22 -8.80 -12.98 -0.67
CA ALA A 22 -10.01 -12.34 -1.17
C ALA A 22 -9.72 -11.10 -2.02
N ILE A 23 -8.65 -10.34 -1.72
CA ILE A 23 -8.30 -9.13 -2.48
C ILE A 23 -7.76 -9.52 -3.85
N SER A 24 -6.67 -10.29 -3.91
CA SER A 24 -6.08 -10.72 -5.18
C SER A 24 -7.04 -11.58 -6.02
N CYS A 25 -7.81 -12.49 -5.40
CA CYS A 25 -8.79 -13.29 -6.11
C CYS A 25 -9.92 -12.41 -6.69
N GLY A 26 -10.49 -11.51 -5.88
CA GLY A 26 -11.53 -10.59 -6.32
C GLY A 26 -11.06 -9.65 -7.44
N THR A 27 -9.88 -9.05 -7.31
CA THR A 27 -9.29 -8.18 -8.34
C THR A 27 -8.97 -8.96 -9.62
N THR A 28 -8.50 -10.21 -9.50
CA THR A 28 -8.26 -11.07 -10.67
C THR A 28 -9.55 -11.44 -11.40
N ILE A 29 -10.62 -11.74 -10.67
CA ILE A 29 -11.94 -11.98 -11.27
C ILE A 29 -12.45 -10.72 -11.96
N ALA A 30 -12.31 -9.56 -11.33
CA ALA A 30 -12.70 -8.28 -11.93
C ALA A 30 -11.93 -7.99 -13.23
N PHE A 31 -10.62 -8.26 -13.25
CA PHE A 31 -9.79 -8.16 -14.45
C PHE A 31 -10.29 -9.09 -15.56
N LEU A 32 -10.59 -10.36 -15.26
CA LEU A 32 -11.11 -11.32 -16.24
C LEU A 32 -12.50 -10.91 -16.75
N MET A 33 -13.36 -10.36 -15.89
CA MET A 33 -14.65 -9.79 -16.32
C MET A 33 -14.47 -8.61 -17.28
N GLU A 34 -13.53 -7.70 -17.00
CA GLU A 34 -13.21 -6.57 -17.88
C GLU A 34 -12.71 -7.06 -19.24
N LEU A 35 -11.79 -8.04 -19.27
CA LEU A 35 -11.32 -8.64 -20.52
C LEU A 35 -12.45 -9.32 -21.32
N TYR A 36 -13.44 -9.91 -20.64
CA TYR A 36 -14.57 -10.54 -21.29
C TYR A 36 -15.50 -9.50 -21.92
N GLU A 37 -15.82 -8.42 -21.20
CA GLU A 37 -16.65 -7.33 -21.74
C GLU A 37 -15.99 -6.59 -22.89
N GLU A 38 -14.66 -6.46 -22.86
CA GLU A 38 -13.86 -5.87 -23.94
C GLU A 38 -13.65 -6.84 -25.12
N GLY A 39 -14.18 -8.07 -25.05
CA GLY A 39 -14.08 -9.08 -26.10
C GLY A 39 -12.67 -9.68 -26.28
N ILE A 40 -11.77 -9.44 -25.32
CA ILE A 40 -10.39 -9.97 -25.35
C ILE A 40 -10.39 -11.47 -25.07
N ILE A 41 -11.23 -11.94 -24.14
CA ILE A 41 -11.48 -13.37 -23.88
C ILE A 41 -12.90 -13.74 -24.28
N THR A 42 -13.10 -14.94 -24.81
CA THR A 42 -14.41 -15.36 -25.35
C THR A 42 -15.18 -16.28 -24.41
N LYS A 43 -16.49 -16.44 -24.66
CA LYS A 43 -17.35 -17.36 -23.90
C LYS A 43 -16.89 -18.82 -23.97
N GLU A 44 -16.27 -19.22 -25.07
CA GLU A 44 -15.70 -20.56 -25.20
C GLU A 44 -14.48 -20.72 -24.28
N GLU A 45 -13.65 -19.67 -24.15
CA GLU A 45 -12.48 -19.69 -23.28
C GLU A 45 -12.84 -19.65 -21.79
N THR A 46 -13.98 -19.06 -21.43
CA THR A 46 -14.52 -19.13 -20.07
C THR A 46 -15.21 -20.47 -19.76
N GLY A 47 -15.27 -21.40 -20.73
CA GLY A 47 -15.95 -22.68 -20.59
C GLY A 47 -17.48 -22.53 -20.54
N GLY A 48 -18.02 -21.60 -21.32
CA GLY A 48 -19.45 -21.32 -21.43
C GLY A 48 -19.99 -20.30 -20.43
N ILE A 49 -19.17 -19.85 -19.47
CA ILE A 49 -19.57 -18.90 -18.43
C ILE A 49 -19.73 -17.50 -19.03
N ASP A 50 -20.87 -16.88 -18.76
CA ASP A 50 -21.09 -15.48 -19.08
C ASP A 50 -20.42 -14.57 -18.05
N LEU A 51 -19.16 -14.21 -18.29
CA LEU A 51 -18.27 -13.52 -17.35
C LEU A 51 -18.41 -11.98 -17.39
N ARG A 52 -19.59 -11.45 -17.69
CA ARG A 52 -19.84 -9.99 -17.59
C ARG A 52 -19.86 -9.52 -16.14
N PHE A 53 -19.56 -8.23 -15.92
CA PHE A 53 -19.73 -7.63 -14.61
C PHE A 53 -21.17 -7.76 -14.12
N GLY A 54 -21.34 -7.98 -12.82
CA GLY A 54 -22.64 -8.13 -12.20
C GLY A 54 -23.16 -9.56 -12.14
N ASN A 55 -22.52 -10.51 -12.84
CA ASN A 55 -22.90 -11.91 -12.74
C ASN A 55 -22.33 -12.57 -11.47
N ALA A 56 -23.19 -12.75 -10.47
CA ALA A 56 -22.86 -13.36 -9.19
C ALA A 56 -22.46 -14.84 -9.31
N GLU A 57 -23.19 -15.63 -10.11
CA GLU A 57 -22.90 -17.05 -10.31
C GLU A 57 -21.54 -17.23 -10.99
N ALA A 58 -21.25 -16.41 -12.01
CA ALA A 58 -19.96 -16.43 -12.69
C ALA A 58 -18.81 -16.08 -11.74
N MET A 59 -18.99 -15.12 -10.83
CA MET A 59 -17.98 -14.80 -9.81
C MET A 59 -17.67 -16.02 -8.92
N ILE A 60 -18.68 -16.65 -8.34
CA ILE A 60 -18.51 -17.81 -7.44
C ILE A 60 -17.90 -19.00 -8.18
N GLU A 61 -18.37 -19.31 -9.38
CA GLU A 61 -17.83 -20.40 -10.18
C GLU A 61 -16.37 -20.12 -10.58
N THR A 62 -16.04 -18.88 -10.92
CA THR A 62 -14.66 -18.49 -11.22
C THR A 62 -13.75 -18.69 -10.01
N MET A 63 -14.18 -18.31 -8.79
CA MET A 63 -13.42 -18.55 -7.57
C MET A 63 -13.09 -20.04 -7.37
N LYS A 64 -14.08 -20.93 -7.57
CA LYS A 64 -13.89 -22.37 -7.46
C LYS A 64 -12.89 -22.89 -8.49
N ARG A 65 -13.00 -22.42 -9.74
CA ARG A 65 -12.07 -22.81 -10.83
C ARG A 65 -10.66 -22.29 -10.60
N ILE A 66 -10.49 -21.10 -10.01
CA ILE A 66 -9.18 -20.58 -9.63
C ILE A 66 -8.53 -21.51 -8.60
N ALA A 67 -9.26 -21.86 -7.54
CA ALA A 67 -8.73 -22.72 -6.48
C ALA A 67 -8.40 -24.14 -6.98
N SER A 68 -9.20 -24.68 -7.90
CA SER A 68 -8.98 -26.00 -8.49
C SER A 68 -8.13 -26.01 -9.76
N ARG A 69 -7.68 -24.83 -10.24
CA ARG A 69 -7.02 -24.63 -11.56
C ARG A 69 -7.79 -25.27 -12.73
N GLN A 70 -9.11 -25.18 -12.71
CA GLN A 70 -9.94 -25.84 -13.71
C GLN A 70 -10.15 -24.98 -14.97
N GLY A 71 -9.70 -25.50 -16.11
CA GLY A 71 -9.86 -24.87 -17.42
C GLY A 71 -9.04 -23.58 -17.58
N LYS A 72 -9.16 -22.92 -18.74
CA LYS A 72 -8.41 -21.67 -19.01
C LYS A 72 -8.66 -20.60 -17.96
N LEU A 73 -9.92 -20.45 -17.53
CA LEU A 73 -10.31 -19.45 -16.54
C LEU A 73 -9.64 -19.69 -15.18
N GLY A 74 -9.60 -20.94 -14.73
CA GLY A 74 -8.89 -21.33 -13.50
C GLY A 74 -7.38 -21.14 -13.61
N GLU A 75 -6.79 -21.56 -14.73
CA GLU A 75 -5.35 -21.42 -14.97
C GLU A 75 -4.91 -19.95 -15.04
N TRP A 76 -5.65 -19.10 -15.75
CA TRP A 76 -5.36 -17.67 -15.80
C TRP A 76 -5.56 -17.03 -14.43
N GLY A 77 -6.68 -17.27 -13.76
CA GLY A 77 -6.96 -16.61 -12.49
C GLY A 77 -6.01 -17.04 -11.37
N ALA A 78 -5.51 -18.28 -11.38
CA ALA A 78 -4.53 -18.76 -10.41
C ALA A 78 -3.10 -18.18 -10.57
N LEU A 79 -2.88 -17.35 -11.59
CA LEU A 79 -1.60 -16.66 -11.84
C LEU A 79 -1.55 -15.23 -11.28
N GLY A 80 -2.70 -14.65 -10.92
CA GLY A 80 -2.84 -13.21 -10.65
C GLY A 80 -2.77 -12.36 -11.93
N VAL A 81 -3.15 -11.08 -11.84
CA VAL A 81 -3.44 -10.23 -13.01
C VAL A 81 -2.23 -10.07 -13.94
N ARG A 82 -1.03 -9.86 -13.40
CA ARG A 82 0.18 -9.58 -14.19
C ARG A 82 0.58 -10.77 -15.07
N LYS A 83 0.61 -11.97 -14.48
CA LYS A 83 1.01 -13.19 -15.20
C LYS A 83 -0.15 -13.71 -16.07
N ALA A 84 -1.39 -13.57 -15.63
CA ALA A 84 -2.57 -13.87 -16.42
C ALA A 84 -2.60 -13.04 -17.70
N ALA A 85 -2.41 -11.72 -17.61
CA ALA A 85 -2.37 -10.82 -18.77
C ALA A 85 -1.33 -11.26 -19.80
N LYS A 86 -0.10 -11.57 -19.36
CA LYS A 86 0.97 -12.07 -20.24
C LYS A 86 0.62 -13.41 -20.90
N ALA A 87 -0.07 -14.30 -20.18
CA ALA A 87 -0.48 -15.60 -20.71
C ALA A 87 -1.66 -15.47 -21.71
N ILE A 88 -2.56 -14.52 -21.48
CA ILE A 88 -3.70 -14.22 -22.36
C ILE A 88 -3.24 -13.49 -23.63
N GLY A 89 -2.26 -12.60 -23.50
CA GLY A 89 -1.81 -11.70 -24.55
C GLY A 89 -2.93 -10.76 -25.01
N ARG A 90 -2.99 -10.46 -26.32
CA ARG A 90 -4.10 -9.71 -26.94
C ARG A 90 -4.34 -8.32 -26.35
N GLY A 91 -3.30 -7.71 -25.78
CA GLY A 91 -3.38 -6.38 -25.15
C GLY A 91 -3.97 -6.38 -23.74
N ALA A 92 -4.17 -7.56 -23.13
CA ALA A 92 -4.67 -7.69 -21.77
C ALA A 92 -3.80 -6.94 -20.73
N GLU A 93 -2.52 -6.73 -21.02
CA GLU A 93 -1.59 -5.99 -20.16
C GLU A 93 -2.04 -4.56 -19.87
N LYS A 94 -2.85 -3.95 -20.75
CA LYS A 94 -3.43 -2.61 -20.55
C LYS A 94 -4.36 -2.53 -19.34
N TYR A 95 -5.00 -3.64 -18.98
CA TYR A 95 -6.02 -3.71 -17.93
C TYR A 95 -5.43 -4.14 -16.57
N VAL A 96 -4.12 -4.38 -16.49
CA VAL A 96 -3.45 -4.80 -15.26
C VAL A 96 -3.42 -3.66 -14.24
N THR A 97 -3.97 -3.93 -13.06
CA THR A 97 -3.87 -3.05 -11.90
C THR A 97 -3.12 -3.75 -10.77
N ASP A 98 -1.81 -3.53 -10.71
CA ASP A 98 -0.95 -4.09 -9.69
C ASP A 98 0.22 -3.16 -9.33
N VAL A 99 0.86 -3.44 -8.20
CA VAL A 99 2.13 -2.82 -7.81
C VAL A 99 3.08 -3.93 -7.36
N LYS A 100 4.26 -3.99 -7.98
CA LYS A 100 5.30 -5.03 -7.74
C LYS A 100 4.77 -6.48 -7.81
N GLY A 101 3.73 -6.74 -8.60
CA GLY A 101 3.18 -8.08 -8.79
C GLY A 101 1.98 -8.41 -7.90
N MET A 102 1.58 -7.50 -7.00
CA MET A 102 0.43 -7.67 -6.12
C MET A 102 -0.72 -6.78 -6.60
N GLU A 103 -1.90 -7.38 -6.77
CA GLU A 103 -3.12 -6.72 -7.20
C GLU A 103 -3.43 -5.48 -6.35
N THR A 104 -3.94 -4.43 -7.00
CA THR A 104 -4.35 -3.24 -6.28
C THR A 104 -5.49 -3.52 -5.31
N ILE A 105 -5.44 -2.85 -4.16
CA ILE A 105 -6.48 -2.94 -3.14
C ILE A 105 -7.76 -2.19 -3.53
N ILE A 106 -8.83 -2.40 -2.76
CA ILE A 106 -10.15 -1.79 -2.95
C ILE A 106 -10.18 -0.35 -2.39
N THR A 107 -9.21 0.48 -2.79
CA THR A 107 -9.17 1.91 -2.49
C THR A 107 -8.56 2.65 -3.66
N ASP A 108 -9.38 3.49 -4.29
CA ASP A 108 -8.99 4.17 -5.50
C ASP A 108 -7.99 5.31 -5.21
N PRO A 109 -6.78 5.28 -5.76
CA PRO A 109 -5.73 6.26 -5.46
C PRO A 109 -6.10 7.67 -5.94
N ARG A 110 -7.01 7.79 -6.92
CA ARG A 110 -7.48 9.07 -7.45
C ARG A 110 -8.34 9.84 -6.44
N ALA A 111 -8.91 9.13 -5.46
CA ALA A 111 -9.69 9.70 -4.36
C ALA A 111 -8.94 9.66 -3.02
N ALA A 112 -8.37 8.52 -2.66
CA ALA A 112 -7.56 8.34 -1.45
C ALA A 112 -6.07 8.39 -1.82
N THR A 113 -5.58 9.60 -1.98
CA THR A 113 -4.24 9.92 -2.48
C THR A 113 -3.15 9.44 -1.53
N GLY A 114 -3.39 9.43 -0.21
CA GLY A 114 -2.48 8.88 0.79
C GLY A 114 -2.33 7.36 0.66
N PHE A 115 -3.45 6.62 0.67
CA PHE A 115 -3.46 5.19 0.41
C PHE A 115 -2.81 4.85 -0.94
N GLY A 116 -3.14 5.61 -1.97
CA GLY A 116 -2.57 5.47 -3.31
C GLY A 116 -1.04 5.53 -3.31
N PHE A 117 -0.47 6.58 -2.73
CA PHE A 117 0.97 6.68 -2.64
C PHE A 117 1.58 5.61 -1.73
N ALA A 118 0.92 5.28 -0.61
CA ALA A 118 1.42 4.31 0.35
C ALA A 118 1.65 2.95 -0.28
N TYR A 119 0.67 2.41 -1.00
CA TYR A 119 0.82 1.09 -1.60
C TYR A 119 1.74 1.11 -2.83
N ALA A 120 1.99 2.28 -3.44
CA ALA A 120 2.97 2.42 -4.53
C ALA A 120 4.41 2.20 -4.02
N VAL A 121 4.72 2.71 -2.82
CA VAL A 121 6.05 2.61 -2.21
C VAL A 121 6.21 1.43 -1.25
N ALA A 122 5.11 0.78 -0.86
CA ALA A 122 5.12 -0.35 0.06
C ALA A 122 6.09 -1.47 -0.38
N SER A 123 6.74 -2.07 0.60
CA SER A 123 7.82 -3.04 0.41
C SER A 123 7.36 -4.34 -0.25
N ARG A 124 6.11 -4.76 -0.03
CA ARG A 124 5.60 -6.06 -0.51
C ARG A 124 4.60 -6.00 -1.66
N GLY A 125 4.48 -4.84 -2.32
CA GLY A 125 3.51 -4.60 -3.39
C GLY A 125 2.34 -3.75 -2.92
N SER A 126 1.19 -3.81 -3.60
CA SER A 126 0.03 -2.98 -3.29
C SER A 126 -0.63 -3.36 -1.96
N ASP A 127 0.04 -3.12 -0.84
CA ASP A 127 -0.47 -3.43 0.50
C ASP A 127 -0.82 -2.14 1.25
N HIS A 128 -2.11 -1.98 1.49
CA HIS A 128 -2.66 -0.86 2.24
C HIS A 128 -2.41 -0.95 3.74
N LEU A 129 -2.07 -2.12 4.28
CA LEU A 129 -1.71 -2.25 5.68
C LEU A 129 -0.28 -1.77 5.94
N ARG A 130 0.61 -1.70 4.95
CA ARG A 130 2.00 -1.29 5.18
C ARG A 130 2.13 0.09 5.79
N ALA A 131 1.30 1.04 5.36
CA ALA A 131 1.15 2.33 6.03
C ALA A 131 -0.23 2.48 6.69
N HIS A 132 -1.31 2.05 6.03
CA HIS A 132 -2.68 2.21 6.51
C HIS A 132 -3.04 3.65 6.94
N PRO A 133 -2.86 4.66 6.08
CA PRO A 133 -2.94 6.07 6.48
C PRO A 133 -4.39 6.59 6.58
N VAL A 134 -5.24 5.98 7.43
CA VAL A 134 -6.66 6.37 7.60
C VAL A 134 -6.82 7.83 8.04
N PHE A 135 -5.77 8.46 8.57
CA PHE A 135 -5.77 9.86 8.99
C PHE A 135 -6.23 10.80 7.88
N GLU A 136 -6.06 10.43 6.60
CA GLU A 136 -6.57 11.22 5.48
C GLU A 136 -8.11 11.28 5.37
N MET A 137 -8.81 10.44 6.11
CA MET A 137 -10.26 10.40 6.18
C MET A 137 -10.80 11.19 7.38
N LEU A 138 -9.94 11.89 8.11
CA LEU A 138 -10.26 12.60 9.35
C LEU A 138 -10.14 14.13 9.20
N PRO A 139 -11.00 14.78 8.37
CA PRO A 139 -10.85 16.18 7.95
C PRO A 139 -10.98 17.21 9.08
N TYR A 140 -11.42 16.79 10.26
CA TYR A 140 -11.59 17.64 11.44
C TYR A 140 -10.28 17.83 12.23
N PHE A 141 -9.23 17.05 11.97
CA PHE A 141 -7.97 17.08 12.74
C PHE A 141 -6.85 17.86 12.05
N LYS A 142 -7.19 18.96 11.37
CA LYS A 142 -6.24 19.80 10.60
C LYS A 142 -5.05 20.29 11.41
N ALA A 143 -5.25 20.67 12.68
CA ALA A 143 -4.16 21.14 13.53
C ALA A 143 -3.19 20.03 13.90
N VAL A 144 -3.69 18.82 14.18
CA VAL A 144 -2.87 17.61 14.39
C VAL A 144 -2.12 17.26 13.11
N ALA A 145 -2.79 17.32 11.96
CA ALA A 145 -2.19 17.08 10.65
C ALA A 145 -1.05 18.06 10.34
N ALA A 146 -1.26 19.35 10.62
CA ALA A 146 -0.24 20.38 10.43
C ALA A 146 0.98 20.15 11.33
N GLU A 147 0.77 19.79 12.60
CA GLU A 147 1.85 19.52 13.55
C GLU A 147 2.66 18.27 13.15
N LEU A 148 1.98 17.16 12.85
CA LEU A 148 2.64 15.87 12.66
C LEU A 148 3.14 15.66 11.23
N PHE A 149 2.42 16.18 10.24
CA PHE A 149 2.69 15.93 8.82
C PHE A 149 3.06 17.20 8.03
N GLY A 150 3.14 18.34 8.71
CA GLY A 150 3.58 19.62 8.12
C GLY A 150 2.53 20.31 7.25
N ALA A 151 1.33 19.75 7.11
CA ALA A 151 0.25 20.34 6.33
C ALA A 151 -1.14 19.98 6.88
N PRO A 152 -2.05 20.96 7.06
CA PRO A 152 -3.42 20.69 7.49
C PRO A 152 -4.21 19.84 6.48
N GLU A 153 -3.82 19.84 5.21
CA GLU A 153 -4.46 19.06 4.15
C GLU A 153 -4.13 17.56 4.19
N ALA A 154 -3.12 17.14 4.96
CA ALA A 154 -2.75 15.73 5.06
C ALA A 154 -3.91 14.84 5.55
N CYS A 155 -4.83 15.39 6.35
CA CYS A 155 -6.00 14.69 6.87
C CYS A 155 -7.24 14.70 5.93
N MET A 156 -7.07 15.08 4.66
CA MET A 156 -8.17 15.19 3.70
C MET A 156 -7.97 14.32 2.46
N LEU A 157 -9.02 13.60 2.05
CA LEU A 157 -9.06 12.85 0.78
C LEU A 157 -8.94 13.79 -0.43
N GLY A 158 -8.25 13.32 -1.47
CA GLY A 158 -8.03 14.04 -2.73
C GLY A 158 -6.94 15.13 -2.68
N GLU A 159 -6.33 15.36 -1.53
CA GLU A 159 -5.24 16.32 -1.33
C GLU A 159 -3.87 15.63 -1.34
N PHE A 160 -2.79 16.36 -1.63
CA PHE A 160 -1.44 15.75 -1.74
C PHE A 160 -0.44 16.25 -0.71
N LYS A 161 -0.65 17.45 -0.14
CA LYS A 161 0.29 18.05 0.81
C LYS A 161 0.36 17.26 2.12
N GLY A 162 1.57 17.07 2.65
CA GLY A 162 1.84 16.34 3.89
C GLY A 162 1.60 14.82 3.82
N LYS A 163 1.11 14.28 2.70
CA LYS A 163 0.83 12.85 2.55
C LYS A 163 2.10 12.01 2.65
N VAL A 164 3.21 12.49 2.10
CA VAL A 164 4.50 11.78 2.14
C VAL A 164 5.00 11.61 3.57
N ARG A 165 4.99 12.69 4.38
CA ARG A 165 5.34 12.62 5.80
C ARG A 165 4.38 11.74 6.61
N MET A 166 3.08 11.82 6.29
CA MET A 166 2.07 10.93 6.88
C MET A 166 2.41 9.47 6.61
N ILE A 167 2.78 9.11 5.38
CA ILE A 167 3.10 7.73 4.99
C ILE A 167 4.40 7.28 5.62
N TYR A 168 5.44 8.14 5.64
CA TYR A 168 6.69 7.88 6.34
C TYR A 168 6.47 7.51 7.82
N TRP A 169 5.66 8.32 8.53
CA TRP A 169 5.34 8.08 9.94
C TRP A 169 4.57 6.77 10.12
N HIS A 170 3.51 6.57 9.33
CA HIS A 170 2.67 5.40 9.41
C HIS A 170 3.43 4.10 9.09
N GLU A 171 4.34 4.09 8.11
CA GLU A 171 5.17 2.92 7.80
C GLU A 171 6.18 2.57 8.91
N ASN A 172 6.70 3.56 9.64
CA ASN A 172 7.57 3.30 10.77
C ASN A 172 6.77 2.71 11.93
N MET A 173 5.61 3.30 12.25
CA MET A 173 4.69 2.80 13.26
C MET A 173 4.17 1.40 12.94
N ALA A 174 3.86 1.18 11.66
CA ALA A 174 3.50 -0.12 11.11
C ALA A 174 4.50 -1.21 11.45
N ALA A 175 5.77 -0.93 11.17
CA ALA A 175 6.86 -1.87 11.40
C ALA A 175 7.02 -2.19 12.90
N VAL A 176 6.82 -1.19 13.77
CA VAL A 176 6.80 -1.39 15.22
C VAL A 176 5.63 -2.28 15.62
N THR A 177 4.41 -2.00 15.16
CA THR A 177 3.23 -2.82 15.52
C THR A 177 3.34 -4.26 15.05
N ASP A 178 3.84 -4.49 13.83
CA ASP A 178 4.06 -5.84 13.31
C ASP A 178 5.11 -6.58 14.16
N SER A 179 6.17 -5.88 14.59
CA SER A 179 7.24 -6.48 15.41
C SER A 179 6.80 -6.77 16.85
N MET A 180 5.88 -5.97 17.39
CA MET A 180 5.29 -6.19 18.71
C MET A 180 4.21 -7.28 18.71
N GLY A 181 3.69 -7.63 17.54
CA GLY A 181 2.52 -8.51 17.41
C GLY A 181 1.22 -7.86 17.87
N THR A 182 1.15 -6.52 17.91
CA THR A 182 -0.07 -5.79 18.29
C THR A 182 -0.94 -5.47 17.07
N CYS A 183 -2.23 -5.27 17.31
CA CYS A 183 -3.15 -4.91 16.23
C CYS A 183 -2.86 -3.49 15.71
N ARG A 184 -2.68 -3.39 14.39
CA ARG A 184 -2.46 -2.13 13.66
C ARG A 184 -3.56 -1.09 13.85
N PHE A 185 -4.80 -1.52 14.10
CA PHE A 185 -5.92 -0.59 14.31
C PHE A 185 -5.70 0.35 15.48
N MET A 186 -4.87 0.00 16.46
CA MET A 186 -4.57 0.87 17.60
C MET A 186 -3.91 2.17 17.17
N HIS A 187 -2.96 2.14 16.23
CA HIS A 187 -2.26 3.34 15.75
C HIS A 187 -2.87 3.92 14.48
N ALA A 188 -3.46 3.08 13.62
CA ALA A 188 -3.83 3.46 12.26
C ALA A 188 -5.34 3.65 12.03
N SER A 189 -6.21 3.33 13.00
CA SER A 189 -7.67 3.48 12.84
C SER A 189 -8.31 4.15 14.05
N PHE A 190 -8.01 3.65 15.25
CA PHE A 190 -8.46 4.25 16.51
C PHE A 190 -7.60 5.43 16.93
N TYR A 191 -6.37 5.53 16.42
CA TYR A 191 -5.41 6.56 16.80
C TYR A 191 -5.27 6.70 18.32
N ALA A 192 -5.27 5.56 19.02
CA ALA A 192 -5.17 5.47 20.47
C ALA A 192 -3.72 5.57 20.96
N GLU A 193 -2.75 5.48 20.05
CA GLU A 193 -1.34 5.53 20.37
C GLU A 193 -0.78 6.95 20.44
N TYR A 194 0.14 7.18 21.37
CA TYR A 194 0.96 8.39 21.45
C TYR A 194 1.62 8.70 20.09
N PRO A 195 1.67 9.96 19.63
CA PRO A 195 1.26 11.19 20.34
C PRO A 195 -0.14 11.67 19.97
N ILE A 196 -0.95 10.89 19.25
CA ILE A 196 -2.18 11.41 18.63
C ILE A 196 -3.21 11.87 19.68
N PRO A 197 -3.53 11.10 20.74
CA PRO A 197 -4.44 11.57 21.79
C PRO A 197 -3.96 12.85 22.48
N GLU A 198 -2.66 13.01 22.70
CA GLU A 198 -2.05 14.21 23.27
C GLU A 198 -2.22 15.42 22.36
N LEU A 199 -1.96 15.25 21.06
CA LEU A 199 -2.17 16.31 20.07
C LEU A 199 -3.65 16.67 19.95
N MET A 200 -4.55 15.68 19.97
CA MET A 200 -5.99 15.92 19.99
C MET A 200 -6.42 16.70 21.23
N ALA A 201 -5.91 16.37 22.42
CA ALA A 201 -6.19 17.10 23.65
C ALA A 201 -5.65 18.54 23.58
N LYS A 202 -4.40 18.72 23.11
CA LYS A 202 -3.76 20.03 22.89
C LYS A 202 -4.63 20.96 22.04
N PHE A 203 -5.16 20.47 20.92
CA PHE A 203 -5.91 21.31 19.98
C PHE A 203 -7.42 21.37 20.23
N SER A 204 -8.00 20.41 20.97
CA SER A 204 -9.42 20.45 21.35
C SER A 204 -9.72 21.36 22.56
N LYS A 205 -8.67 21.91 23.22
CA LYS A 205 -8.78 22.65 24.49
C LYS A 205 -9.48 21.82 25.59
N SER A 206 -9.47 20.49 25.46
CA SER A 206 -9.97 19.60 26.48
C SER A 206 -9.14 19.77 27.76
N LYS A 207 -9.81 19.88 28.90
CA LYS A 207 -9.16 19.87 30.22
C LYS A 207 -8.94 18.45 30.76
N LYS A 208 -9.44 17.43 30.05
CA LYS A 208 -9.22 16.03 30.43
C LYS A 208 -7.80 15.63 30.04
N GLU A 209 -7.11 14.97 30.96
CA GLU A 209 -5.83 14.34 30.68
C GLU A 209 -6.02 13.28 29.57
N PRO A 210 -5.24 13.35 28.48
CA PRO A 210 -5.31 12.35 27.43
C PRO A 210 -4.82 11.01 27.97
N HIS A 211 -5.47 9.93 27.53
CA HIS A 211 -4.98 8.58 27.76
C HIS A 211 -4.56 8.00 26.41
N SER A 212 -3.25 7.85 26.21
CA SER A 212 -2.68 7.19 25.04
C SER A 212 -2.03 5.87 25.42
N ILE A 213 -2.02 4.96 24.46
CA ILE A 213 -1.15 3.79 24.49
C ILE A 213 0.25 4.26 24.14
N LYS A 214 1.22 3.91 24.99
CA LYS A 214 2.63 4.28 24.81
C LYS A 214 3.46 3.04 24.63
N TYR A 215 3.58 2.59 23.38
CA TYR A 215 4.31 1.36 23.07
C TYR A 215 5.77 1.38 23.51
N HIS A 216 6.44 2.53 23.50
CA HIS A 216 7.81 2.67 24.00
C HIS A 216 7.93 2.38 25.51
N GLU A 217 6.96 2.81 26.33
CA GLU A 217 6.92 2.46 27.76
C GLU A 217 6.63 0.97 27.96
N TRP A 218 5.70 0.40 27.18
CA TRP A 218 5.36 -1.02 27.26
C TRP A 218 6.54 -1.93 26.85
N LEU A 219 7.21 -1.60 25.76
CA LEU A 219 8.43 -2.29 25.32
C LEU A 219 9.53 -2.23 26.38
N SER A 220 9.72 -1.04 26.99
CA SER A 220 10.71 -0.88 28.05
C SER A 220 10.41 -1.76 29.26
N ALA A 221 9.15 -1.76 29.71
CA ALA A 221 8.72 -2.56 30.84
C ALA A 221 8.80 -4.06 30.57
N ALA A 222 8.44 -4.51 29.37
CA ALA A 222 8.40 -5.92 29.02
C ALA A 222 9.80 -6.52 28.76
N THR A 223 10.72 -5.74 28.20
CA THR A 223 12.04 -6.24 27.76
C THR A 223 13.20 -5.85 28.68
N GLY A 224 13.02 -4.82 29.51
CA GLY A 224 14.10 -4.20 30.29
C GLY A 224 15.06 -3.32 29.47
N ILE A 225 14.82 -3.18 28.16
CA ILE A 225 15.62 -2.31 27.27
C ILE A 225 14.95 -0.92 27.24
N PRO A 226 15.67 0.18 27.51
CA PRO A 226 15.06 1.50 27.52
C PRO A 226 14.70 1.96 26.10
N PHE A 227 13.42 2.29 25.88
CA PHE A 227 12.91 2.92 24.65
C PHE A 227 12.30 4.29 24.96
N THR A 228 12.72 5.29 24.19
CA THR A 228 11.91 6.51 23.95
C THR A 228 11.02 6.31 22.71
N TYR A 229 10.03 7.17 22.54
CA TYR A 229 9.19 7.18 21.33
C TYR A 229 10.03 7.32 20.04
N GLU A 230 11.06 8.16 20.05
CA GLU A 230 11.96 8.38 18.92
C GLU A 230 12.80 7.13 18.63
N SER A 231 13.37 6.50 19.66
CA SER A 231 14.16 5.27 19.48
C SER A 231 13.31 4.10 18.96
N MET A 232 12.03 4.05 19.36
CA MET A 232 11.05 3.09 18.87
C MET A 232 10.72 3.34 17.38
N LEU A 233 10.47 4.59 17.01
CA LEU A 233 10.27 4.97 15.61
C LEU A 233 11.50 4.69 14.73
N GLN A 234 12.70 4.93 15.24
CA GLN A 234 13.96 4.58 14.57
C GLN A 234 14.10 3.07 14.36
N ALA A 235 13.62 2.23 15.29
CA ALA A 235 13.57 0.79 15.08
C ALA A 235 12.63 0.42 13.92
N GLY A 236 11.47 1.07 13.81
CA GLY A 236 10.57 0.94 12.66
C GLY A 236 11.22 1.36 11.34
N GLU A 237 11.95 2.48 11.35
CA GLU A 237 12.70 2.95 10.18
C GLU A 237 13.79 1.96 9.74
N ARG A 238 14.50 1.34 10.70
CA ARG A 238 15.48 0.28 10.44
C ARG A 238 14.87 -0.92 9.72
N ILE A 239 13.66 -1.33 10.12
CA ILE A 239 12.93 -2.43 9.48
C ILE A 239 12.54 -2.06 8.04
N ILE A 240 12.03 -0.85 7.80
CA ILE A 240 11.71 -0.37 6.45
C ILE A 240 12.97 -0.34 5.56
N ALA A 241 14.09 0.14 6.10
CA ALA A 241 15.37 0.14 5.39
C ALA A 241 15.85 -1.28 5.06
N LEU A 242 15.68 -2.23 5.98
CA LEU A 242 16.03 -3.63 5.76
C LEU A 242 15.18 -4.29 4.68
N GLU A 243 13.87 -4.05 4.69
CA GLU A 243 12.95 -4.50 3.64
C GLU A 243 13.33 -3.91 2.27
N ARG A 244 13.68 -2.62 2.23
CA ARG A 244 14.16 -1.97 1.00
C ARG A 244 15.47 -2.60 0.53
N ALA A 245 16.41 -2.88 1.43
CA ALA A 245 17.67 -3.53 1.10
C ALA A 245 17.45 -4.92 0.49
N LEU A 246 16.53 -5.70 1.06
CA LEU A 246 16.13 -7.01 0.53
C LEU A 246 15.53 -6.87 -0.87
N ASN A 247 14.59 -5.93 -1.05
CA ASN A 247 13.99 -5.62 -2.34
C ASN A 247 15.02 -5.20 -3.40
N ASN A 248 15.99 -4.34 -3.02
CA ASN A 248 17.05 -3.93 -3.93
C ASN A 248 17.93 -5.12 -4.35
N ARG A 249 18.18 -6.10 -3.46
CA ARG A 249 18.86 -7.35 -3.81
C ARG A 249 18.09 -8.16 -4.85
N PHE A 250 16.76 -8.11 -4.83
CA PHE A 250 15.89 -8.79 -5.81
C PHE A 250 15.53 -7.92 -7.03
N GLY A 251 16.23 -6.79 -7.21
CA GLY A 251 16.13 -5.98 -8.43
C GLY A 251 15.07 -4.87 -8.39
N ILE A 252 14.32 -4.71 -7.30
CA ILE A 252 13.39 -3.59 -7.13
C ILE A 252 14.18 -2.28 -7.09
N ARG A 253 13.75 -1.31 -7.90
CA ARG A 253 14.31 0.03 -8.05
C ARG A 253 13.18 1.06 -8.06
N ARG A 254 13.53 2.33 -8.27
CA ARG A 254 12.57 3.43 -8.43
C ARG A 254 11.45 3.15 -9.43
N LYS A 255 11.75 2.52 -10.56
CA LYS A 255 10.76 2.18 -11.59
C LYS A 255 9.63 1.26 -11.09
N ASP A 256 9.87 0.53 -10.00
CA ASP A 256 8.94 -0.43 -9.43
C ASP A 256 8.08 0.18 -8.30
N ASP A 257 8.34 1.45 -7.94
CA ASP A 257 7.48 2.28 -7.09
C ASP A 257 6.60 3.16 -7.98
N TYR A 258 5.46 2.62 -8.43
CA TYR A 258 4.57 3.25 -9.40
C TYR A 258 3.09 3.01 -9.08
N LEU A 259 2.21 3.76 -9.75
CA LEU A 259 0.78 3.44 -9.87
C LEU A 259 0.46 2.97 -11.30
N PRO A 260 -0.48 2.04 -11.49
CA PRO A 260 -0.96 1.67 -12.82
C PRO A 260 -1.36 2.88 -13.70
N GLU A 261 -1.08 2.80 -15.01
CA GLU A 261 -1.27 3.88 -15.99
C GLU A 261 -2.68 4.48 -15.98
N ARG A 262 -3.69 3.64 -15.76
CA ARG A 262 -5.10 4.08 -15.69
C ARG A 262 -5.33 5.14 -14.63
N PHE A 263 -4.61 5.11 -13.51
CA PHE A 263 -4.80 6.07 -12.42
C PHE A 263 -4.26 7.47 -12.76
N TYR A 264 -3.31 7.57 -13.70
CA TYR A 264 -2.80 8.84 -14.20
C TYR A 264 -3.69 9.44 -15.30
N ASN A 265 -4.33 8.59 -16.12
CA ASN A 265 -4.92 9.01 -17.39
C ASN A 265 -6.45 8.92 -17.43
N GLU A 266 -7.06 7.98 -16.69
CA GLU A 266 -8.51 7.76 -16.71
C GLU A 266 -9.15 8.50 -15.52
N PRO A 267 -9.95 9.56 -15.75
CA PRO A 267 -10.63 10.26 -14.67
C PRO A 267 -11.72 9.40 -14.05
N LEU A 268 -11.96 9.58 -12.74
CA LEU A 268 -13.10 8.97 -12.05
C LEU A 268 -14.42 9.36 -12.73
N GLY A 269 -15.25 8.37 -13.07
CA GLY A 269 -16.50 8.59 -13.80
C GLY A 269 -17.66 9.15 -12.97
N SER A 270 -17.63 8.97 -11.64
CA SER A 270 -18.74 9.31 -10.74
C SER A 270 -18.28 9.66 -9.32
N GLY A 271 -19.24 10.02 -8.45
CA GLY A 271 -19.01 10.33 -7.03
C GLY A 271 -18.40 11.70 -6.77
N LYS A 272 -18.04 11.95 -5.50
CA LYS A 272 -17.49 13.24 -5.01
C LYS A 272 -16.21 13.65 -5.75
N PHE A 273 -15.41 12.67 -6.18
CA PHE A 273 -14.13 12.88 -6.85
C PHE A 273 -14.21 12.71 -8.37
N LYS A 274 -15.41 12.78 -8.97
CA LYS A 274 -15.60 12.72 -10.42
C LYS A 274 -14.64 13.68 -11.13
N GLY A 275 -14.01 13.19 -12.20
CA GLY A 275 -13.04 13.95 -13.00
C GLY A 275 -11.61 13.92 -12.46
N LYS A 276 -11.35 13.39 -11.26
CA LYS A 276 -10.01 13.33 -10.67
C LYS A 276 -9.19 12.18 -11.27
N VAL A 277 -7.91 12.47 -11.46
CA VAL A 277 -6.81 11.52 -11.70
C VAL A 277 -5.75 11.73 -10.61
N PHE A 278 -4.80 10.81 -10.48
CA PHE A 278 -3.57 11.05 -9.71
C PHE A 278 -2.55 11.67 -10.67
N PRO A 279 -2.17 12.96 -10.60
CA PRO A 279 -1.29 13.53 -11.62
C PRO A 279 0.13 12.95 -11.54
N ARG A 280 0.70 12.50 -12.67
CA ARG A 280 2.04 11.88 -12.72
C ARG A 280 3.13 12.77 -12.12
N LYS A 281 3.16 14.05 -12.49
CA LYS A 281 4.12 15.03 -11.94
C LYS A 281 4.01 15.14 -10.41
N THR A 282 2.80 15.07 -9.87
CA THR A 282 2.57 15.08 -8.42
C THR A 282 3.12 13.80 -7.79
N PHE A 283 2.85 12.63 -8.39
CA PHE A 283 3.39 11.36 -7.92
C PHE A 283 4.93 11.35 -7.90
N GLU A 284 5.57 11.79 -8.97
CA GLU A 284 7.03 11.85 -9.08
C GLU A 284 7.64 12.79 -8.02
N SER A 285 7.01 13.95 -7.79
CA SER A 285 7.44 14.87 -6.72
C SER A 285 7.28 14.26 -5.33
N MET A 286 6.20 13.52 -5.08
CA MET A 286 5.99 12.83 -3.80
C MET A 286 7.00 11.69 -3.61
N LEU A 287 7.36 10.99 -4.69
CA LEU A 287 8.36 9.92 -4.66
C LEU A 287 9.76 10.47 -4.37
N ASP A 288 10.10 11.64 -4.93
CA ASP A 288 11.33 12.35 -4.56
C ASP A 288 11.34 12.70 -3.08
N GLU A 289 10.29 13.37 -2.57
CA GLU A 289 10.19 13.75 -1.16
C GLU A 289 10.30 12.52 -0.25
N TYR A 290 9.67 11.40 -0.63
CA TYR A 290 9.72 10.16 0.14
C TYR A 290 11.14 9.59 0.18
N TYR A 291 11.87 9.58 -0.93
CA TYR A 291 13.25 9.10 -0.98
C TYR A 291 14.21 10.02 -0.21
N GLU A 292 14.00 11.34 -0.26
CA GLU A 292 14.76 12.29 0.55
C GLU A 292 14.56 12.00 2.05
N LEU A 293 13.31 11.84 2.50
CA LEU A 293 13.01 11.50 3.90
C LEU A 293 13.61 10.15 4.32
N ARG A 294 13.62 9.17 3.41
CA ARG A 294 14.17 7.84 3.65
C ARG A 294 15.70 7.76 3.54
N GLY A 295 16.37 8.81 3.08
CA GLY A 295 17.81 8.78 2.80
C GLY A 295 18.18 7.84 1.64
N TRP A 296 17.31 7.72 0.64
CA TRP A 296 17.49 6.88 -0.55
C TRP A 296 17.86 7.75 -1.76
N ASP A 297 18.50 7.12 -2.73
CA ASP A 297 18.88 7.79 -3.96
C ASP A 297 17.69 8.11 -4.87
N LEU A 298 17.62 9.36 -5.32
CA LEU A 298 16.49 9.86 -6.11
C LEU A 298 16.36 9.19 -7.47
N LYS A 299 17.46 8.73 -8.09
CA LYS A 299 17.38 8.16 -9.45
C LYS A 299 17.10 6.67 -9.41
N THR A 300 17.75 5.95 -8.50
CA THR A 300 17.77 4.49 -8.47
C THR A 300 16.85 3.90 -7.41
N GLY A 301 16.56 4.66 -6.34
CA GLY A 301 15.87 4.18 -5.15
C GLY A 301 16.69 3.20 -4.31
N LEU A 302 18.02 3.19 -4.48
CA LEU A 302 18.96 2.44 -3.63
C LEU A 302 19.20 3.17 -2.32
N LEU A 303 19.49 2.43 -1.25
CA LEU A 303 19.90 3.02 0.02
C LEU A 303 21.30 3.64 -0.06
N THR A 304 21.53 4.68 0.75
CA THR A 304 22.85 5.30 0.92
C THR A 304 23.63 4.64 2.06
N GLU A 305 24.96 4.64 1.96
CA GLU A 305 25.84 4.14 3.03
C GLU A 305 25.65 4.97 4.32
N GLU A 306 25.56 6.30 4.18
CA GLU A 306 25.32 7.23 5.29
C GLU A 306 24.07 6.87 6.09
N LYS A 307 22.94 6.67 5.42
CA LYS A 307 21.68 6.34 6.11
C LYS A 307 21.71 4.99 6.81
N LEU A 308 22.34 3.98 6.20
CA LEU A 308 22.48 2.66 6.83
C LEU A 308 23.37 2.73 8.08
N LEU A 309 24.43 3.51 8.05
CA LEU A 309 25.29 3.72 9.21
C LEU A 309 24.58 4.50 10.33
N GLU A 310 23.80 5.53 9.98
CA GLU A 310 22.93 6.27 10.91
C GLU A 310 21.96 5.33 11.63
N LEU A 311 21.37 4.36 10.91
CA LEU A 311 20.45 3.37 11.46
C LEU A 311 21.13 2.20 12.20
N GLY A 312 22.46 2.18 12.28
CA GLY A 312 23.24 1.12 12.93
C GLY A 312 23.31 -0.19 12.14
N MET A 313 23.14 -0.15 10.81
CA MET A 313 23.06 -1.30 9.90
C MET A 313 24.34 -1.49 9.09
N LYS A 314 25.50 -1.50 9.76
CA LYS A 314 26.82 -1.59 9.11
C LYS A 314 26.97 -2.88 8.29
N ASP A 315 26.49 -4.00 8.81
CA ASP A 315 26.50 -5.31 8.15
C ASP A 315 25.70 -5.30 6.83
N VAL A 316 24.54 -4.64 6.83
CA VAL A 316 23.71 -4.47 5.62
C VAL A 316 24.40 -3.54 4.62
N ALA A 317 25.01 -2.45 5.08
CA ALA A 317 25.79 -1.57 4.22
C ALA A 317 26.93 -2.32 3.51
N GLU A 318 27.69 -3.12 4.25
CA GLU A 318 28.78 -3.94 3.70
C GLU A 318 28.27 -4.97 2.68
N ASP A 319 27.14 -5.64 2.93
CA ASP A 319 26.54 -6.58 1.96
C ASP A 319 26.11 -5.87 0.66
N LEU A 320 25.39 -4.75 0.76
CA LEU A 320 24.97 -3.99 -0.42
C LEU A 320 26.17 -3.43 -1.18
N LYS A 321 27.22 -2.98 -0.48
CA LYS A 321 28.45 -2.48 -1.11
C LYS A 321 29.14 -3.55 -1.94
N ARG A 322 29.31 -4.76 -1.39
CA ARG A 322 29.91 -5.90 -2.10
C ARG A 322 29.12 -6.28 -3.36
N ARG A 323 27.80 -6.04 -3.36
CA ARG A 323 26.91 -6.32 -4.49
C ARG A 323 26.80 -5.17 -5.51
N GLY A 324 27.43 -4.03 -5.26
CA GLY A 324 27.24 -2.82 -6.09
C GLY A 324 25.82 -2.24 -5.99
N LEU A 325 25.17 -2.38 -4.83
CA LEU A 325 23.78 -1.98 -4.57
C LEU A 325 23.65 -0.82 -3.59
N LEU A 326 24.73 -0.08 -3.34
CA LEU A 326 24.69 1.18 -2.59
C LEU A 326 24.74 2.37 -3.55
N ALA A 327 23.98 3.41 -3.21
CA ALA A 327 24.06 4.68 -3.90
C ALA A 327 25.36 5.42 -3.57
N THR A 328 26.06 5.92 -4.59
CA THR A 328 27.27 6.75 -4.44
C THR A 328 26.89 8.22 -4.33
N LYS A 329 26.70 8.72 -3.11
CA LYS A 329 26.23 10.07 -2.75
C LYS A 329 24.82 10.40 -3.28
N THR A 330 24.01 11.07 -2.46
CA THR A 330 22.69 11.57 -2.85
C THR A 330 22.86 12.48 -4.06
N SER A 331 22.43 12.04 -5.24
CA SER A 331 22.40 12.94 -6.40
C SER A 331 21.38 14.03 -6.08
N LYS A 332 21.86 15.20 -5.63
CA LYS A 332 21.02 16.39 -5.48
C LYS A 332 20.41 16.70 -6.85
N LYS A 333 19.15 17.15 -6.86
CA LYS A 333 18.47 17.64 -8.07
C LYS A 333 19.39 18.62 -8.80
N GLU A 334 19.74 18.30 -10.04
CA GLU A 334 20.34 19.25 -10.99
C GLU A 334 19.28 20.24 -11.47
#